data_AF-A0A2W0A2K3-F1
#
_entry.id   AF-A0A2W0A2K3-F1
#
_cell.length_a   1.000
_cell.length_b   1.000
_cell.length_c   1.000
_cell.angle_alpha   90.00
_cell.angle_beta   90.00
_cell.angle_gamma   90.00
#
_symmetry.space_group_name_H-M   'P 1'
#
loop_
_entity.id
_entity.type
_entity.pdbx_description
1 polymer ?
#
loop_
_entity_poly.entity_id
_entity_poly.type
_entity_poly.pdbx_seq_one_letter_code
_entity_poly.pdbx_strand_id
1 'polypeptide(L)'
;MTLTTSGLPNGTTGSYNTNPVNGGSGSSTLSIVTSSSTPSSTYMLSVTGAGGGQSHSINLQLTVTTGGTVTFNGNPRLTPKWSFGILWGSYHNQSTVLSDMNMLRSGHYGGDMYWVDSSWLSSSYTGTPERYICFAFDPGQFPDPATMISTLRQNHFWFGVWEWPWMDQGCSFFSHGVSNHFFIDDTSGNVVNAGGWHGNKFTGAFDYTNSGTVSWWRSLNQPLANMGLSFYKLDTGGGYPSAGVTDDGKNSQDEYKALYRKTAYDFGAIVNGGRGFVLTHTQSSSHADQTPGMWAGDTTASFSGLVSEMSKAASLNNTSHTPFYCGDTGGYNQTPTSELYIRWLEYTTFTPCQEYFGAKTTSTGARFPWMFSTQAQQIALQYSQLRYRLLPFRYSNAIRQYEVLPLQYTSHWIGSTQLVNGVGDSQILVQPVTTAGATSASVTPPSGANWIDYWTGTVYSGGSAHTVSAPINHIPTLVRAGSIIPMGPVMEWVDQVAPDPLTLDIYPAGSTSYTLYEDDGVTTQYAAGAFSTTRFTSDITSGHEVVAVGAANGSYTGQLSARTYVLKINQQTSSPASVSRDGSTMTQLSSQSAFDAASEGWFFDATAHIVWVKFHISTSTATSVALN
;
A
#
# COMPACT_ATOMS: atom_id res chain seq x y z
N MET A 1 35.22 15.43 -20.32
CA MET A 1 33.95 15.98 -20.85
C MET A 1 33.34 16.87 -19.78
N THR A 2 33.10 18.14 -20.11
CA THR A 2 32.41 19.10 -19.24
C THR A 2 30.91 19.01 -19.49
N LEU A 3 30.14 18.97 -18.42
CA LEU A 3 28.68 18.95 -18.45
C LEU A 3 28.13 20.34 -18.10
N THR A 4 27.14 20.82 -18.85
CA THR A 4 26.44 22.08 -18.58
C THR A 4 24.93 21.87 -18.70
N THR A 5 24.16 22.60 -17.90
CA THR A 5 22.69 22.66 -17.99
C THR A 5 22.26 24.07 -18.35
N SER A 6 21.36 24.22 -19.32
CA SER A 6 20.70 25.48 -19.66
C SER A 6 19.18 25.32 -19.63
N GLY A 7 18.45 26.45 -19.65
CA GLY A 7 16.98 26.45 -19.59
C GLY A 7 16.39 26.35 -18.18
N LEU A 8 17.22 26.39 -17.13
CA LEU A 8 16.76 26.38 -15.75
C LEU A 8 15.91 27.64 -15.46
N PRO A 9 14.70 27.50 -14.87
CA PRO A 9 13.87 28.64 -14.52
C PRO A 9 14.47 29.45 -13.37
N ASN A 10 14.09 30.72 -13.29
CA ASN A 10 14.48 31.59 -12.17
C ASN A 10 14.19 30.92 -10.82
N GLY A 11 15.11 31.09 -9.86
CA GLY A 11 15.01 30.45 -8.55
C GLY A 11 15.41 28.98 -8.52
N THR A 12 15.99 28.44 -9.60
CA THR A 12 16.45 27.04 -9.70
C THR A 12 17.97 26.97 -9.84
N THR A 13 18.59 25.99 -9.18
CA THR A 13 20.01 25.68 -9.33
C THR A 13 20.20 24.27 -9.88
N GLY A 14 21.16 24.09 -10.79
CA GLY A 14 21.57 22.80 -11.31
C GLY A 14 23.03 22.54 -10.97
N SER A 15 23.34 21.38 -10.41
CA SER A 15 24.71 20.99 -10.04
C SER A 15 25.00 19.54 -10.42
N TYR A 16 26.25 19.24 -10.73
CA TYR A 16 26.71 17.90 -11.09
C TYR A 16 27.62 17.37 -9.97
N ASN A 17 27.41 16.14 -9.51
CA ASN A 17 28.27 15.54 -8.49
C ASN A 17 29.70 15.26 -9.01
N THR A 18 29.85 15.01 -10.31
CA THR A 18 31.15 14.83 -10.98
C THR A 18 31.18 15.66 -12.27
N ASN A 19 32.00 16.70 -12.33
CA ASN A 19 32.16 17.54 -13.53
C ASN A 19 33.49 18.32 -13.48
N PRO A 20 34.44 18.14 -14.43
CA PRO A 20 34.33 17.34 -15.65
C PRO A 20 34.43 15.82 -15.40
N VAL A 21 33.82 15.04 -16.29
CA VAL A 21 34.00 13.59 -16.35
C VAL A 21 35.32 13.28 -17.07
N ASN A 22 36.27 12.64 -16.37
CA ASN A 22 37.62 12.33 -16.85
C ASN A 22 37.73 10.85 -17.28
N GLY A 23 38.61 10.51 -18.24
CA GLY A 23 38.96 9.11 -18.55
C GLY A 23 38.25 8.45 -19.75
N GLY A 24 37.56 9.20 -20.61
CA GLY A 24 36.94 8.67 -21.85
C GLY A 24 35.52 8.08 -21.67
N SER A 25 35.18 7.57 -20.48
CA SER A 25 33.83 7.17 -20.09
C SER A 25 33.59 7.46 -18.60
N GLY A 26 32.33 7.68 -18.20
CA GLY A 26 31.96 7.92 -16.80
C GLY A 26 30.51 8.41 -16.65
N SER A 27 30.02 8.45 -15.41
CA SER A 27 28.68 8.90 -15.06
C SER A 27 28.71 10.13 -14.14
N SER A 28 27.65 10.93 -14.20
CA SER A 28 27.45 12.10 -13.34
C SER A 28 25.94 12.30 -13.13
N THR A 29 25.58 12.79 -11.94
CA THR A 29 24.20 13.04 -11.52
C THR A 29 23.97 14.54 -11.52
N LEU A 30 23.02 15.01 -12.34
CA LEU A 30 22.49 16.37 -12.29
C LEU A 30 21.46 16.48 -11.16
N SER A 31 21.76 17.26 -10.13
CA SER A 31 20.82 17.65 -9.07
C SER A 31 20.22 19.01 -9.39
N ILE A 32 18.89 19.08 -9.45
CA ILE A 32 18.14 20.32 -9.69
C ILE A 32 17.39 20.67 -8.42
N VAL A 33 17.63 21.87 -7.89
CA VAL A 33 16.96 22.38 -6.68
C VAL A 33 16.17 23.62 -7.05
N THR A 34 14.86 23.57 -6.85
CA THR A 34 13.95 24.72 -6.99
C THR A 34 13.81 25.45 -5.65
N SER A 35 13.32 26.68 -5.69
CA SER A 35 12.99 27.46 -4.49
C SER A 35 11.53 27.87 -4.50
N SER A 36 11.06 28.44 -3.40
CA SER A 36 9.70 29.00 -3.30
C SER A 36 9.42 30.16 -4.27
N SER A 37 10.46 30.72 -4.89
CA SER A 37 10.33 31.76 -5.93
C SER A 37 10.34 31.21 -7.36
N THR A 38 10.53 29.90 -7.56
CA THR A 38 10.50 29.29 -8.89
C THR A 38 9.08 29.29 -9.44
N PRO A 39 8.81 29.90 -10.61
CA PRO A 39 7.44 29.95 -11.13
C PRO A 39 6.95 28.57 -11.55
N SER A 40 5.66 28.32 -11.36
CA SER A 40 5.03 27.08 -11.80
C SER A 40 4.85 27.09 -13.32
N SER A 41 5.52 26.20 -14.02
CA SER A 41 5.37 25.98 -15.46
C SER A 41 6.11 24.71 -15.87
N THR A 42 6.04 24.39 -17.15
CA THR A 42 6.88 23.37 -17.77
C THR A 42 8.02 24.04 -18.52
N TYR A 43 9.25 23.69 -18.14
CA TYR A 43 10.49 24.22 -18.68
C TYR A 43 11.24 23.13 -19.43
N MET A 44 11.85 23.49 -20.56
CA MET A 44 12.75 22.61 -21.30
C MET A 44 14.19 22.92 -20.91
N LEU A 45 14.84 21.96 -20.25
CA LEU A 45 16.24 22.03 -19.90
C LEU A 45 17.06 21.37 -21.00
N SER A 46 18.24 21.91 -21.29
CA SER A 46 19.20 21.26 -22.17
C SER A 46 20.44 20.88 -21.38
N VAL A 47 20.81 19.60 -21.39
CA VAL A 47 22.04 19.09 -20.81
C VAL A 47 23.03 18.85 -21.92
N THR A 48 24.18 19.51 -21.86
CA THR A 48 25.22 19.43 -22.89
C THR A 48 26.50 18.86 -22.31
N GLY A 49 27.03 17.82 -22.95
CA GLY A 49 28.37 17.29 -22.69
C GLY A 49 29.33 17.70 -23.79
N ALA A 50 30.40 18.42 -23.44
CA ALA A 50 31.41 18.89 -24.38
C ALA A 50 32.82 18.41 -23.99
N GLY A 51 33.60 17.89 -24.93
CA GLY A 51 34.97 17.45 -24.69
C GLY A 51 35.65 16.90 -25.94
N GLY A 52 36.96 17.10 -26.08
CA GLY A 52 37.72 16.59 -27.22
C GLY A 52 37.26 17.11 -28.59
N GLY A 53 36.70 18.33 -28.64
CA GLY A 53 36.18 18.94 -29.87
C GLY A 53 34.77 18.50 -30.28
N GLN A 54 34.11 17.61 -29.52
CA GLN A 54 32.75 17.16 -29.77
C GLN A 54 31.78 17.69 -28.69
N SER A 55 30.51 17.84 -29.06
CA SER A 55 29.44 18.28 -28.16
C SER A 55 28.14 17.54 -28.47
N HIS A 56 27.48 17.03 -27.44
CA HIS A 56 26.16 16.40 -27.54
C HIS A 56 25.20 17.01 -26.52
N SER A 57 23.96 17.25 -26.93
CA SER A 57 22.92 17.82 -26.06
C SER A 57 21.70 16.92 -26.02
N ILE A 58 21.10 16.79 -24.85
CA ILE A 58 19.78 16.17 -24.65
C ILE A 58 18.84 17.18 -23.99
N ASN A 59 17.56 17.06 -24.27
CA ASN A 59 16.54 17.90 -23.66
C ASN A 59 15.78 17.12 -22.59
N LEU A 60 15.60 17.75 -21.42
CA LEU A 60 14.82 17.24 -20.30
C LEU A 60 13.65 18.20 -20.07
N GLN A 61 12.49 17.67 -19.65
CA GLN A 61 11.36 18.49 -19.25
C GLN A 61 11.32 18.60 -17.73
N LEU A 62 11.36 19.82 -17.20
CA LEU A 62 11.15 20.13 -15.79
C LEU A 62 9.79 20.80 -15.62
N THR A 63 8.85 20.10 -14.99
CA THR A 63 7.57 20.71 -14.60
C THR A 63 7.64 21.15 -13.14
N VAL A 64 7.57 22.46 -12.91
CA VAL A 64 7.43 23.08 -11.60
C VAL A 64 5.95 23.32 -11.37
N THR A 65 5.38 22.73 -10.31
CA THR A 65 4.00 22.97 -9.90
C THR A 65 3.97 23.92 -8.71
N THR A 66 2.93 24.73 -8.57
CA THR A 66 2.66 25.40 -7.30
C THR A 66 2.42 24.33 -6.27
N GLY A 67 3.34 24.18 -5.32
CA GLY A 67 3.05 23.44 -4.11
C GLY A 67 1.81 24.07 -3.50
N GLY A 68 0.78 23.27 -3.20
CA GLY A 68 -0.12 23.66 -2.12
C GLY A 68 0.74 24.04 -0.92
N THR A 69 0.25 24.88 -0.02
CA THR A 69 0.94 25.13 1.24
C THR A 69 1.06 23.79 1.99
N VAL A 70 2.16 23.06 1.75
CA VAL A 70 2.44 21.80 2.42
C VAL A 70 3.23 22.16 3.65
N THR A 71 2.54 22.31 4.77
CA THR A 71 3.19 22.31 6.07
C THR A 71 3.53 20.85 6.38
N PHE A 72 4.74 20.42 6.02
CA PHE A 72 5.23 19.10 6.39
C PHE A 72 5.47 19.06 7.90
N ASN A 73 4.68 18.25 8.61
CA ASN A 73 4.74 18.15 10.07
C ASN A 73 5.65 16.99 10.57
N GLY A 74 6.44 16.39 9.66
CA GLY A 74 7.38 15.30 9.90
C GLY A 74 7.55 14.40 8.66
N ASN A 75 8.38 13.35 8.77
CA ASN A 75 8.38 12.25 7.81
C ASN A 75 7.11 11.41 8.04
N PRO A 76 6.38 10.94 7.00
CA PRO A 76 5.23 10.06 7.21
C PRO A 76 5.58 8.88 8.08
N ARG A 77 4.63 8.25 8.77
CA ARG A 77 4.93 6.99 9.49
C ARG A 77 4.77 5.80 8.56
N LEU A 78 5.66 4.82 8.64
CA LEU A 78 5.44 3.54 7.98
C LEU A 78 4.36 2.79 8.77
N THR A 79 3.37 2.24 8.08
CA THR A 79 2.33 1.44 8.73
C THR A 79 2.92 0.11 9.24
N PRO A 80 2.23 -0.59 10.16
CA PRO A 80 2.57 -1.97 10.48
C PRO A 80 2.57 -2.83 9.21
N LYS A 81 3.51 -3.77 9.09
CA LYS A 81 3.65 -4.61 7.88
C LYS A 81 2.39 -5.43 7.60
N TRP A 82 1.68 -5.88 8.64
CA TRP A 82 0.40 -6.59 8.52
C TRP A 82 -0.70 -5.75 7.84
N SER A 83 -0.59 -4.41 7.83
CA SER A 83 -1.55 -3.57 7.12
C SER A 83 -1.44 -3.67 5.59
N PHE A 84 -0.33 -4.22 5.07
CA PHE A 84 -0.15 -4.51 3.64
C PHE A 84 -0.87 -5.79 3.19
N GLY A 85 -1.35 -6.60 4.14
CA GLY A 85 -2.21 -7.75 3.89
C GLY A 85 -3.59 -7.34 3.36
N ILE A 86 -4.58 -8.21 3.60
CA ILE A 86 -5.98 -7.98 3.23
C ILE A 86 -6.81 -7.66 4.47
N LEU A 87 -7.66 -6.63 4.36
CA LEU A 87 -8.63 -6.20 5.36
C LEU A 87 -10.04 -6.71 5.00
N TRP A 88 -10.65 -7.47 5.91
CA TRP A 88 -12.00 -7.99 5.77
C TRP A 88 -12.95 -7.26 6.74
N GLY A 89 -14.02 -6.66 6.22
CA GLY A 89 -15.05 -5.99 7.01
C GLY A 89 -16.39 -6.72 6.97
N SER A 90 -17.16 -6.66 8.06
CA SER A 90 -18.52 -7.20 8.07
C SER A 90 -19.45 -6.49 9.06
N TYR A 91 -20.73 -6.89 9.03
CA TYR A 91 -21.73 -6.56 10.05
C TYR A 91 -22.14 -7.79 10.88
N HIS A 92 -21.30 -8.81 10.87
CA HIS A 92 -21.63 -10.13 11.39
C HIS A 92 -21.50 -10.18 12.92
N ASN A 93 -22.34 -10.99 13.54
CA ASN A 93 -22.26 -11.27 14.98
C ASN A 93 -21.09 -12.21 15.30
N GLN A 94 -20.84 -12.45 16.58
CA GLN A 94 -19.69 -13.23 17.04
C GLN A 94 -19.55 -14.61 16.39
N SER A 95 -20.63 -15.41 16.32
CA SER A 95 -20.56 -16.75 15.72
C SER A 95 -20.21 -16.70 14.23
N THR A 96 -20.76 -15.72 13.52
CA THR A 96 -20.55 -15.59 12.08
C THR A 96 -19.16 -15.03 11.77
N VAL A 97 -18.63 -14.11 12.58
CA VAL A 97 -17.22 -13.66 12.48
C VAL A 97 -16.25 -14.84 12.56
N LEU A 98 -16.45 -15.75 13.52
CA LEU A 98 -15.64 -16.97 13.65
C LEU A 98 -15.83 -17.92 12.46
N SER A 99 -17.04 -18.01 11.91
CA SER A 99 -17.31 -18.78 10.69
C SER A 99 -16.56 -18.20 9.48
N ASP A 100 -16.61 -16.88 9.28
CA ASP A 100 -15.90 -16.22 8.18
C ASP A 100 -14.39 -16.46 8.27
N MET A 101 -13.82 -16.32 9.47
CA MET A 101 -12.41 -16.61 9.74
C MET A 101 -12.04 -18.05 9.33
N ASN A 102 -12.85 -19.03 9.74
CA ASN A 102 -12.65 -20.43 9.38
C ASN A 102 -12.75 -20.63 7.86
N MET A 103 -13.71 -19.98 7.19
CA MET A 103 -13.87 -20.06 5.74
C MET A 103 -12.67 -19.46 5.01
N LEU A 104 -12.17 -18.30 5.45
CA LEU A 104 -10.95 -17.68 4.90
C LEU A 104 -9.75 -18.62 5.00
N ARG A 105 -9.49 -19.18 6.18
CA ARG A 105 -8.35 -20.11 6.40
C ARG A 105 -8.53 -21.43 5.66
N SER A 106 -9.71 -22.04 5.69
CA SER A 106 -9.98 -23.29 4.97
C SER A 106 -9.93 -23.14 3.45
N GLY A 107 -10.22 -21.94 2.94
CA GLY A 107 -10.13 -21.60 1.52
C GLY A 107 -8.75 -21.12 1.10
N HIS A 108 -7.78 -21.06 2.02
CA HIS A 108 -6.43 -20.53 1.80
C HIS A 108 -6.41 -19.08 1.30
N TYR A 109 -7.44 -18.31 1.64
CA TYR A 109 -7.50 -16.88 1.33
C TYR A 109 -6.59 -16.12 2.26
N GLY A 110 -5.92 -15.11 1.69
CA GLY A 110 -5.14 -14.18 2.45
C GLY A 110 -5.99 -13.27 3.32
N GLY A 111 -5.52 -12.95 4.51
CA GLY A 111 -6.19 -12.07 5.44
C GLY A 111 -5.36 -11.83 6.69
N ASP A 112 -5.11 -10.56 6.98
CA ASP A 112 -4.38 -10.12 8.17
C ASP A 112 -5.30 -9.39 9.14
N MET A 113 -6.37 -8.77 8.66
CA MET A 113 -7.20 -7.91 9.48
C MET A 113 -8.67 -8.26 9.30
N TYR A 114 -9.41 -8.26 10.41
CA TYR A 114 -10.85 -8.40 10.43
C TYR A 114 -11.44 -7.24 11.25
N TRP A 115 -12.46 -6.56 10.73
CA TRP A 115 -13.17 -5.53 11.48
C TRP A 115 -14.68 -5.68 11.41
N VAL A 116 -15.35 -5.20 12.45
CA VAL A 116 -16.81 -5.17 12.52
C VAL A 116 -17.25 -3.72 12.49
N ASP A 117 -18.17 -3.42 11.57
CA ASP A 117 -18.80 -2.10 11.45
C ASP A 117 -19.75 -1.85 12.65
N SER A 118 -20.46 -0.73 12.65
CA SER A 118 -21.47 -0.27 13.61
C SER A 118 -22.38 -1.33 14.25
N SER A 119 -22.56 -2.52 13.65
CA SER A 119 -23.24 -3.66 14.28
C SER A 119 -22.58 -4.16 15.57
N TRP A 120 -21.30 -3.86 15.83
CA TRP A 120 -20.67 -4.21 17.11
C TRP A 120 -21.31 -3.47 18.29
N LEU A 121 -21.83 -2.26 18.04
CA LEU A 121 -22.50 -1.42 19.04
C LEU A 121 -23.96 -1.80 19.27
N SER A 122 -24.65 -2.26 18.21
CA SER A 122 -26.08 -2.56 18.28
C SER A 122 -26.52 -3.46 17.12
N SER A 123 -27.31 -4.48 17.46
CA SER A 123 -28.08 -5.31 16.51
C SER A 123 -29.12 -4.51 15.70
N SER A 124 -29.69 -3.44 16.29
CA SER A 124 -30.70 -2.61 15.64
C SER A 124 -30.05 -1.61 14.69
N TYR A 125 -30.04 -1.94 13.40
CA TYR A 125 -29.54 -1.07 12.33
C TYR A 125 -30.58 -0.05 11.84
N THR A 126 -31.88 -0.35 11.96
CA THR A 126 -32.96 0.56 11.57
C THR A 126 -33.88 0.76 12.77
N GLY A 127 -33.56 1.73 13.62
CA GLY A 127 -34.26 2.06 14.87
C GLY A 127 -33.40 3.01 15.70
N THR A 128 -33.85 3.47 16.86
CA THR A 128 -33.01 4.21 17.83
C THR A 128 -32.40 3.19 18.79
N PRO A 129 -31.09 2.84 18.68
CA PRO A 129 -30.43 2.02 19.66
C PRO A 129 -30.47 2.70 21.02
N GLU A 130 -30.61 1.94 22.11
CA GLU A 130 -30.54 2.51 23.46
C GLU A 130 -29.12 2.95 23.86
N ARG A 131 -28.08 2.50 23.11
CA ARG A 131 -26.66 2.61 23.49
C ARG A 131 -25.71 2.73 22.29
N TYR A 132 -25.91 3.72 21.43
CA TYR A 132 -25.04 3.88 20.25
C TYR A 132 -23.72 4.57 20.62
N ILE A 133 -22.57 3.99 20.26
CA ILE A 133 -21.21 4.52 20.56
C ILE A 133 -20.96 4.68 22.07
N CYS A 134 -21.36 3.68 22.86
CA CYS A 134 -21.08 3.63 24.31
C CYS A 134 -19.82 2.81 24.65
N PHE A 135 -18.90 2.63 23.68
CA PHE A 135 -17.60 1.96 23.87
C PHE A 135 -17.70 0.53 24.41
N ALA A 136 -18.80 -0.17 24.07
CA ALA A 136 -19.08 -1.52 24.52
C ALA A 136 -19.78 -2.31 23.42
N PHE A 137 -19.48 -3.61 23.35
CA PHE A 137 -20.16 -4.53 22.46
C PHE A 137 -21.62 -4.73 22.85
N ASP A 138 -22.51 -4.89 21.87
CA ASP A 138 -23.87 -5.41 22.09
C ASP A 138 -23.76 -6.86 22.61
N PRO A 139 -24.13 -7.12 23.88
CA PRO A 139 -23.99 -8.46 24.47
C PRO A 139 -24.90 -9.52 23.82
N GLY A 140 -25.96 -9.09 23.10
CA GLY A 140 -26.81 -9.98 22.34
C GLY A 140 -26.20 -10.44 21.01
N GLN A 141 -25.28 -9.66 20.43
CA GLN A 141 -24.57 -10.03 19.20
C GLN A 141 -23.18 -10.61 19.48
N PHE A 142 -22.54 -10.15 20.56
CA PHE A 142 -21.20 -10.53 20.98
C PHE A 142 -21.25 -10.89 22.47
N PRO A 143 -21.71 -12.12 22.80
CA PRO A 143 -21.80 -12.57 24.19
C PRO A 143 -20.43 -12.80 24.85
N ASP A 144 -19.37 -13.04 24.05
CA ASP A 144 -17.99 -13.21 24.53
C ASP A 144 -16.97 -12.69 23.49
N PRO A 145 -16.87 -11.35 23.32
CA PRO A 145 -16.00 -10.74 22.33
C PRO A 145 -14.52 -10.97 22.63
N ALA A 146 -14.14 -11.14 23.90
CA ALA A 146 -12.76 -11.42 24.29
C ALA A 146 -12.29 -12.77 23.71
N THR A 147 -13.09 -13.83 23.87
CA THR A 147 -12.77 -15.14 23.25
C THR A 147 -12.78 -15.04 21.73
N MET A 148 -13.73 -14.32 21.13
CA MET A 148 -13.77 -14.11 19.67
C MET A 148 -12.47 -13.47 19.15
N ILE A 149 -12.05 -12.35 19.75
CA ILE A 149 -10.86 -11.60 19.33
C ILE A 149 -9.59 -12.42 19.56
N SER A 150 -9.48 -13.10 20.70
CA SER A 150 -8.34 -13.99 20.95
C SER A 150 -8.28 -15.16 19.96
N THR A 151 -9.42 -15.69 19.53
CA THR A 151 -9.50 -16.77 18.51
C THR A 151 -9.08 -16.25 17.13
N LEU A 152 -9.54 -15.05 16.74
CA LEU A 152 -9.07 -14.36 15.54
C LEU A 152 -7.56 -14.17 15.58
N ARG A 153 -7.01 -13.74 16.72
CA ARG A 153 -5.58 -13.53 16.89
C ARG A 153 -4.77 -14.82 16.80
N GLN A 154 -5.25 -15.92 17.38
CA GLN A 154 -4.64 -17.26 17.23
C GLN A 154 -4.61 -17.74 15.78
N ASN A 155 -5.53 -17.23 14.94
CA ASN A 155 -5.59 -17.48 13.51
C ASN A 155 -5.00 -16.32 12.68
N HIS A 156 -4.13 -15.51 13.28
CA HIS A 156 -3.36 -14.45 12.63
C HIS A 156 -4.18 -13.28 12.05
N PHE A 157 -5.36 -13.01 12.61
CA PHE A 157 -6.11 -11.78 12.32
C PHE A 157 -5.88 -10.74 13.43
N TRP A 158 -5.57 -9.52 13.03
CA TRP A 158 -5.67 -8.31 13.83
C TRP A 158 -7.11 -7.83 13.82
N PHE A 159 -7.65 -7.41 14.96
CA PHE A 159 -9.06 -7.05 15.08
C PHE A 159 -9.24 -5.53 15.16
N GLY A 160 -10.24 -5.01 14.45
CA GLY A 160 -10.61 -3.61 14.48
C GLY A 160 -12.12 -3.39 14.62
N VAL A 161 -12.50 -2.16 14.93
CA VAL A 161 -13.91 -1.74 14.94
C VAL A 161 -14.09 -0.42 14.19
N TRP A 162 -15.32 -0.20 13.72
CA TRP A 162 -15.77 1.11 13.28
C TRP A 162 -16.06 2.00 14.48
N GLU A 163 -15.62 3.26 14.45
CA GLU A 163 -15.91 4.22 15.51
C GLU A 163 -16.14 5.65 14.98
N TRP A 164 -17.10 6.33 15.58
CA TRP A 164 -17.44 7.74 15.30
C TRP A 164 -16.95 8.65 16.44
N PRO A 165 -16.65 9.93 16.20
CA PRO A 165 -16.01 10.79 17.18
C PRO A 165 -16.99 11.40 18.19
N TRP A 166 -18.14 10.78 18.43
CA TRP A 166 -19.23 11.31 19.24
C TRP A 166 -19.74 10.27 20.24
N MET A 167 -20.41 10.72 21.30
CA MET A 167 -21.08 9.86 22.29
C MET A 167 -22.57 10.15 22.31
N ASP A 168 -23.40 9.11 22.33
CA ASP A 168 -24.84 9.21 22.58
C ASP A 168 -25.13 9.74 23.99
N GLN A 169 -26.07 10.68 24.11
CA GLN A 169 -26.55 11.16 25.42
C GLN A 169 -27.11 10.05 26.31
N GLY A 170 -27.56 8.94 25.72
CA GLY A 170 -28.04 7.77 26.45
C GLY A 170 -26.93 6.94 27.11
N CYS A 171 -25.66 7.16 26.76
CA CYS A 171 -24.55 6.43 27.37
C CYS A 171 -24.38 6.83 28.84
N SER A 172 -24.11 5.85 29.71
CA SER A 172 -23.90 6.09 31.15
C SER A 172 -22.74 7.05 31.47
N PHE A 173 -21.80 7.21 30.53
CA PHE A 173 -20.63 8.08 30.65
C PHE A 173 -20.90 9.53 30.21
N PHE A 174 -22.05 9.82 29.61
CA PHE A 174 -22.32 11.13 29.01
C PHE A 174 -22.31 12.25 30.05
N SER A 175 -22.95 12.05 31.21
CA SER A 175 -22.97 13.02 32.30
C SER A 175 -21.58 13.33 32.87
N HIS A 176 -20.65 12.38 32.82
CA HIS A 176 -19.26 12.60 33.18
C HIS A 176 -18.57 13.51 32.15
N GLY A 177 -18.80 13.28 30.85
CA GLY A 177 -18.27 14.15 29.79
C GLY A 177 -18.79 15.58 29.91
N VAL A 178 -20.09 15.75 30.21
CA VAL A 178 -20.70 17.08 30.47
C VAL A 178 -20.04 17.76 31.67
N SER A 179 -19.93 17.07 32.81
CA SER A 179 -19.44 17.67 34.06
C SER A 179 -17.96 18.08 34.00
N ASN A 180 -17.19 17.49 33.08
CA ASN A 180 -15.75 17.77 32.92
C ASN A 180 -15.44 18.58 31.65
N HIS A 181 -16.46 19.05 30.92
CA HIS A 181 -16.29 19.77 29.65
C HIS A 181 -15.43 19.01 28.64
N PHE A 182 -15.70 17.71 28.49
CA PHE A 182 -14.99 16.84 27.53
C PHE A 182 -15.65 16.79 26.15
N PHE A 183 -16.82 17.40 26.01
CA PHE A 183 -17.46 17.58 24.72
C PHE A 183 -17.26 19.00 24.21
N ILE A 184 -17.55 19.20 22.93
CA ILE A 184 -17.62 20.54 22.34
C ILE A 184 -18.87 21.24 22.87
N ASP A 185 -18.65 22.32 23.60
CA ASP A 185 -19.69 23.10 24.28
C ASP A 185 -20.01 24.40 23.54
N ASP A 186 -21.16 25.01 23.82
CA ASP A 186 -21.49 26.37 23.43
C ASP A 186 -20.85 27.41 24.37
N THR A 187 -21.01 28.70 24.07
CA THR A 187 -20.46 29.79 24.91
C THR A 187 -21.07 29.87 26.31
N SER A 188 -22.15 29.13 26.58
CA SER A 188 -22.80 29.03 27.89
C SER A 188 -22.38 27.76 28.65
N GLY A 189 -21.48 26.94 28.08
CA GLY A 189 -21.00 25.70 28.69
C GLY A 189 -21.95 24.51 28.52
N ASN A 190 -22.89 24.54 27.57
CA ASN A 190 -23.76 23.40 27.26
C ASN A 190 -23.21 22.62 26.06
N VAL A 191 -23.28 21.29 26.12
CA VAL A 191 -22.87 20.42 24.99
C VAL A 191 -23.65 20.77 23.73
N VAL A 192 -22.93 21.03 22.64
CA VAL A 192 -23.54 21.23 21.33
C VAL A 192 -23.92 19.88 20.73
N ASN A 193 -25.17 19.77 20.31
CA ASN A 193 -25.63 18.57 19.61
C ASN A 193 -24.88 18.40 18.28
N ALA A 194 -24.08 17.35 18.17
CA ALA A 194 -23.35 17.03 16.94
C ALA A 194 -24.25 16.37 15.87
N GLY A 195 -25.47 16.01 16.23
CA GLY A 195 -26.42 15.29 15.38
C GLY A 195 -26.59 13.84 15.84
N GLY A 196 -26.96 12.97 14.92
CA GLY A 196 -27.07 11.54 15.21
C GLY A 196 -27.28 10.72 13.95
N TRP A 197 -26.94 9.44 14.06
CA TRP A 197 -27.14 8.43 13.03
C TRP A 197 -27.89 7.23 13.63
N HIS A 198 -28.51 6.41 12.79
CA HIS A 198 -29.39 5.31 13.22
C HIS A 198 -30.41 5.73 14.29
N GLY A 199 -31.25 6.72 13.99
CA GLY A 199 -32.35 7.11 14.88
C GLY A 199 -31.95 7.82 16.18
N ASN A 200 -30.66 7.98 16.48
CA ASN A 200 -30.20 8.85 17.54
C ASN A 200 -30.41 10.32 17.13
N LYS A 201 -30.79 11.16 18.09
CA LYS A 201 -31.13 12.58 17.89
C LYS A 201 -30.19 13.54 18.61
N PHE A 202 -29.42 13.07 19.59
CA PHE A 202 -28.50 13.93 20.32
C PHE A 202 -27.22 13.18 20.70
N THR A 203 -26.10 13.72 20.22
CA THR A 203 -24.77 13.23 20.56
C THR A 203 -23.86 14.39 20.95
N GLY A 204 -22.91 14.13 21.85
CA GLY A 204 -21.84 15.05 22.20
C GLY A 204 -20.59 14.70 21.40
N ALA A 205 -20.04 15.68 20.67
CA ALA A 205 -18.75 15.51 20.00
C ALA A 205 -17.61 15.67 20.99
N PHE A 206 -16.66 14.74 21.03
CA PHE A 206 -15.51 14.84 21.94
C PHE A 206 -14.62 16.02 21.55
N ASP A 207 -14.25 16.87 22.50
CA ASP A 207 -13.27 17.92 22.24
C ASP A 207 -11.84 17.39 22.34
N TYR A 208 -11.26 16.98 21.21
CA TYR A 208 -9.88 16.46 21.17
C TYR A 208 -8.78 17.52 21.33
N THR A 209 -9.12 18.81 21.44
CA THR A 209 -8.15 19.86 21.80
C THR A 209 -7.84 19.81 23.30
N ASN A 210 -8.79 19.32 24.11
CA ASN A 210 -8.64 19.10 25.54
C ASN A 210 -7.89 17.78 25.82
N SER A 211 -6.72 17.89 26.45
CA SER A 211 -5.91 16.70 26.81
C SER A 211 -6.57 15.75 27.82
N GLY A 212 -7.50 16.28 28.65
CA GLY A 212 -8.35 15.50 29.52
C GLY A 212 -9.33 14.63 28.74
N THR A 213 -9.97 15.18 27.70
CA THR A 213 -10.82 14.43 26.77
C THR A 213 -10.06 13.31 26.08
N VAL A 214 -8.85 13.60 25.57
CA VAL A 214 -7.99 12.58 24.93
C VAL A 214 -7.69 11.43 25.89
N SER A 215 -7.36 11.75 27.14
CA SER A 215 -7.08 10.75 28.18
C SER A 215 -8.33 9.95 28.54
N TRP A 216 -9.48 10.62 28.61
CA TRP A 216 -10.77 9.98 28.88
C TRP A 216 -11.22 9.06 27.75
N TRP A 217 -11.15 9.51 26.49
CA TRP A 217 -11.46 8.68 25.32
C TRP A 217 -10.61 7.41 25.28
N ARG A 218 -9.31 7.51 25.60
CA ARG A 218 -8.43 6.33 25.74
C ARG A 218 -8.91 5.39 26.86
N SER A 219 -9.33 5.94 27.99
CA SER A 219 -9.87 5.13 29.10
C SER A 219 -11.17 4.42 28.74
N LEU A 220 -12.04 5.04 27.92
CA LEU A 220 -13.26 4.42 27.41
C LEU A 220 -12.95 3.26 26.44
N ASN A 221 -11.88 3.38 25.66
CA ASN A 221 -11.40 2.37 24.72
C ASN A 221 -10.52 1.28 25.35
N GLN A 222 -9.97 1.50 26.55
CA GLN A 222 -9.08 0.56 27.22
C GLN A 222 -9.68 -0.84 27.44
N PRO A 223 -10.97 -1.01 27.79
CA PRO A 223 -11.58 -2.33 27.86
C PRO A 223 -11.54 -3.10 26.53
N LEU A 224 -11.73 -2.42 25.39
CA LEU A 224 -11.64 -3.04 24.07
C LEU A 224 -10.20 -3.43 23.73
N ALA A 225 -9.24 -2.56 24.07
CA ALA A 225 -7.81 -2.86 23.93
C ALA A 225 -7.40 -4.08 24.77
N ASN A 226 -7.90 -4.19 26.01
CA ASN A 226 -7.64 -5.35 26.87
C ASN A 226 -8.18 -6.67 26.27
N MET A 227 -9.20 -6.61 25.41
CA MET A 227 -9.70 -7.77 24.66
C MET A 227 -8.88 -8.10 23.40
N GLY A 228 -8.01 -7.18 22.95
CA GLY A 228 -7.16 -7.36 21.77
C GLY A 228 -7.48 -6.46 20.57
N LEU A 229 -8.27 -5.40 20.75
CA LEU A 229 -8.50 -4.40 19.70
C LEU A 229 -7.16 -3.78 19.23
N SER A 230 -6.92 -3.75 17.93
CA SER A 230 -5.61 -3.40 17.33
C SER A 230 -5.63 -2.17 16.42
N PHE A 231 -6.78 -1.84 15.83
CA PHE A 231 -6.92 -0.69 14.91
C PHE A 231 -8.37 -0.20 14.83
N TYR A 232 -8.57 0.95 14.17
CA TYR A 232 -9.88 1.59 14.03
C TYR A 232 -10.18 1.95 12.58
N LYS A 233 -11.43 1.77 12.15
CA LYS A 233 -12.00 2.45 10.98
C LYS A 233 -12.82 3.64 11.48
N LEU A 234 -12.29 4.84 11.27
CA LEU A 234 -12.79 6.08 11.83
C LEU A 234 -13.71 6.78 10.83
N ASP A 235 -15.00 6.77 11.09
CA ASP A 235 -15.91 7.67 10.40
C ASP A 235 -15.74 9.07 10.97
N THR A 236 -15.70 10.09 10.12
CA THR A 236 -15.50 11.49 10.50
C THR A 236 -16.41 12.43 9.73
N GLY A 237 -17.40 11.91 9.01
CA GLY A 237 -18.29 12.68 8.15
C GLY A 237 -19.09 13.74 8.91
N GLY A 238 -19.33 13.53 10.20
CA GLY A 238 -20.06 14.45 11.06
C GLY A 238 -19.30 15.75 11.42
N GLY A 239 -17.96 15.74 11.39
CA GLY A 239 -17.13 16.92 11.68
C GLY A 239 -17.35 17.59 13.05
N TYR A 240 -16.83 18.81 13.14
CA TYR A 240 -16.98 19.78 14.22
C TYR A 240 -18.38 20.44 14.17
N PRO A 241 -19.14 20.48 15.27
CA PRO A 241 -20.44 21.17 15.31
C PRO A 241 -20.24 22.70 15.27
N SER A 242 -20.85 23.37 14.30
CA SER A 242 -20.54 24.77 13.94
C SER A 242 -20.80 25.81 15.04
N ALA A 243 -21.66 25.52 16.02
CA ALA A 243 -21.96 26.39 17.16
C ALA A 243 -21.02 26.18 18.36
N GLY A 244 -20.06 25.25 18.25
CA GLY A 244 -19.15 24.87 19.33
C GLY A 244 -18.07 25.90 19.63
N VAL A 245 -17.44 25.70 20.77
CA VAL A 245 -16.18 26.27 21.22
C VAL A 245 -15.33 25.12 21.76
N THR A 246 -14.08 25.02 21.30
CA THR A 246 -13.09 24.07 21.85
C THR A 246 -12.34 24.67 23.05
N ASP A 247 -11.70 23.81 23.85
CA ASP A 247 -10.84 24.16 24.99
C ASP A 247 -9.71 25.12 24.60
N ASP A 248 -9.12 24.93 23.41
CA ASP A 248 -8.08 25.83 22.89
C ASP A 248 -8.62 27.07 22.14
N GLY A 249 -9.94 27.22 22.07
CA GLY A 249 -10.63 28.32 21.41
C GLY A 249 -10.59 28.31 19.88
N LYS A 250 -10.08 27.23 19.25
CA LYS A 250 -10.00 27.10 17.78
C LYS A 250 -11.17 26.32 17.19
N ASN A 251 -11.83 26.93 16.22
CA ASN A 251 -13.01 26.33 15.57
C ASN A 251 -12.63 25.83 14.16
N SER A 252 -11.86 24.73 14.08
CA SER A 252 -11.35 24.19 12.81
C SER A 252 -11.85 22.77 12.53
N GLN A 253 -12.61 22.61 11.44
CA GLN A 253 -13.02 21.31 10.91
C GLN A 253 -11.83 20.40 10.55
N ASP A 254 -10.75 21.00 10.06
CA ASP A 254 -9.55 20.26 9.64
C ASP A 254 -8.77 19.74 10.84
N GLU A 255 -8.56 20.59 11.84
CA GLU A 255 -7.83 20.26 13.06
C GLU A 255 -8.56 19.21 13.89
N TYR A 256 -9.89 19.33 14.00
CA TYR A 256 -10.73 18.33 14.68
C TYR A 256 -10.52 16.91 14.10
N LYS A 257 -10.55 16.79 12.77
CA LYS A 257 -10.33 15.52 12.07
C LYS A 257 -8.92 14.98 12.32
N ALA A 258 -7.91 15.86 12.26
CA ALA A 258 -6.52 15.49 12.53
C ALA A 258 -6.32 14.98 13.97
N LEU A 259 -6.91 15.66 14.96
CA LEU A 259 -6.76 15.32 16.38
C LEU A 259 -7.47 14.02 16.75
N TYR A 260 -8.67 13.76 16.21
CA TYR A 260 -9.33 12.48 16.41
C TYR A 260 -8.51 11.33 15.83
N ARG A 261 -8.08 11.47 14.56
CA ARG A 261 -7.25 10.48 13.87
C ARG A 261 -5.95 10.22 14.64
N LYS A 262 -5.28 11.27 15.11
CA LYS A 262 -4.06 11.17 15.91
C LYS A 262 -4.31 10.49 17.26
N THR A 263 -5.41 10.81 17.93
CA THR A 263 -5.78 10.21 19.21
C THR A 263 -5.94 8.69 19.09
N ALA A 264 -6.70 8.23 18.11
CA ALA A 264 -6.92 6.81 17.85
C ALA A 264 -5.63 6.12 17.36
N TYR A 265 -4.85 6.76 16.46
CA TYR A 265 -3.58 6.23 15.98
C TYR A 265 -2.58 6.02 17.13
N ASP A 266 -2.36 7.05 17.97
CA ASP A 266 -1.41 6.99 19.07
C ASP A 266 -1.85 5.95 20.12
N PHE A 267 -3.15 5.82 20.37
CA PHE A 267 -3.66 4.78 21.25
C PHE A 267 -3.42 3.39 20.67
N GLY A 268 -3.73 3.16 19.39
CA GLY A 268 -3.41 1.91 18.71
C GLY A 268 -1.91 1.59 18.73
N ALA A 269 -1.05 2.59 18.57
CA ALA A 269 0.40 2.42 18.67
C ALA A 269 0.85 1.93 20.07
N ILE A 270 0.26 2.49 21.14
CA ILE A 270 0.50 2.05 22.52
C ILE A 270 0.03 0.61 22.72
N VAL A 271 -1.19 0.30 22.29
CA VAL A 271 -1.81 -1.03 22.46
C VAL A 271 -1.04 -2.10 21.69
N ASN A 272 -0.58 -1.79 20.48
CA ASN A 272 0.20 -2.70 19.64
C ASN A 272 1.67 -2.79 20.05
N GLY A 273 2.15 -1.94 20.98
CA GLY A 273 3.56 -1.89 21.36
C GLY A 273 4.50 -1.46 20.22
N GLY A 274 4.00 -0.66 19.28
CA GLY A 274 4.71 -0.35 18.03
C GLY A 274 3.97 0.65 17.15
N ARG A 275 3.79 0.30 15.87
CA ARG A 275 3.12 1.17 14.90
C ARG A 275 1.59 1.14 15.11
N GLY A 276 0.96 2.31 15.08
CA GLY A 276 -0.50 2.43 15.04
C GLY A 276 -1.05 2.23 13.63
N PHE A 277 -2.35 1.94 13.52
CA PHE A 277 -3.06 1.89 12.25
C PHE A 277 -4.49 2.39 12.41
N VAL A 278 -4.93 3.24 11.48
CA VAL A 278 -6.30 3.75 11.39
C VAL A 278 -6.69 3.86 9.91
N LEU A 279 -7.98 3.72 9.60
CA LEU A 279 -8.54 4.08 8.30
C LEU A 279 -9.56 5.19 8.47
N THR A 280 -9.38 6.33 7.79
CA THR A 280 -10.33 7.46 7.81
C THR A 280 -10.84 7.77 6.39
N HIS A 281 -12.03 8.35 6.21
CA HIS A 281 -12.48 8.82 4.88
C HIS A 281 -12.30 10.31 4.68
N THR A 282 -12.12 11.09 5.76
CA THR A 282 -11.94 12.54 5.62
C THR A 282 -10.47 12.87 5.51
N GLN A 283 -10.13 13.59 4.45
CA GLN A 283 -8.81 14.19 4.32
C GLN A 283 -8.69 15.33 5.32
N SER A 284 -7.55 15.37 6.02
CA SER A 284 -7.11 16.56 6.72
C SER A 284 -5.86 17.10 6.03
N SER A 285 -5.78 18.43 5.90
CA SER A 285 -4.58 19.13 5.44
C SER A 285 -3.48 19.21 6.49
N SER A 286 -3.77 18.80 7.73
CA SER A 286 -2.86 18.86 8.86
C SER A 286 -2.52 17.45 9.35
N HIS A 287 -1.23 17.10 9.39
CA HIS A 287 -0.71 15.86 10.02
C HIS A 287 -1.24 14.52 9.47
N ALA A 288 -1.90 14.50 8.30
CA ALA A 288 -2.47 13.26 7.74
C ALA A 288 -1.40 12.24 7.29
N ASP A 289 -0.18 12.71 7.03
CA ASP A 289 1.04 11.92 6.79
C ASP A 289 1.54 11.19 8.05
N GLN A 290 1.28 11.75 9.24
CA GLN A 290 1.71 11.19 10.52
C GLN A 290 0.82 10.05 11.04
N THR A 291 -0.30 9.79 10.39
CA THR A 291 -1.34 8.86 10.86
C THR A 291 -1.88 7.97 9.73
N PRO A 292 -1.02 7.39 8.88
CA PRO A 292 -1.35 6.82 7.56
C PRO A 292 -2.56 5.87 7.54
N GLY A 293 -3.34 5.96 6.46
CA GLY A 293 -4.49 5.11 6.19
C GLY A 293 -5.76 5.91 5.88
N MET A 294 -6.28 5.71 4.67
CA MET A 294 -7.52 6.32 4.20
C MET A 294 -8.37 5.33 3.42
N TRP A 295 -9.70 5.41 3.51
CA TRP A 295 -10.57 4.74 2.55
C TRP A 295 -11.25 5.75 1.61
N ALA A 296 -11.54 5.32 0.39
CA ALA A 296 -12.02 6.19 -0.69
C ALA A 296 -13.49 6.65 -0.54
N GLY A 297 -14.21 6.18 0.48
CA GLY A 297 -15.62 6.47 0.70
C GLY A 297 -16.59 5.48 0.03
N ASP A 298 -17.87 5.74 0.23
CA ASP A 298 -19.00 4.85 -0.05
C ASP A 298 -19.36 4.79 -1.55
N THR A 299 -18.47 4.25 -2.36
CA THR A 299 -18.62 4.22 -3.83
C THR A 299 -19.73 3.25 -4.25
N THR A 300 -20.51 3.60 -5.29
CA THR A 300 -21.51 2.69 -5.86
C THR A 300 -20.88 1.48 -6.56
N ALA A 301 -21.41 0.28 -6.33
CA ALA A 301 -21.04 -0.96 -7.00
C ALA A 301 -21.51 -0.98 -8.47
N SER A 302 -20.85 -0.19 -9.32
CA SER A 302 -20.98 -0.19 -10.77
C SER A 302 -19.62 0.02 -11.43
N PHE A 303 -19.50 -0.27 -12.73
CA PHE A 303 -18.27 0.05 -13.48
C PHE A 303 -17.94 1.55 -13.49
N SER A 304 -18.96 2.42 -13.52
CA SER A 304 -18.76 3.87 -13.36
C SER A 304 -18.31 4.24 -11.93
N GLY A 305 -18.75 3.49 -10.92
CA GLY A 305 -18.25 3.59 -9.56
C GLY A 305 -16.78 3.21 -9.46
N LEU A 306 -16.37 2.10 -10.08
CA LEU A 306 -14.95 1.70 -10.16
C LEU A 306 -14.09 2.84 -10.75
N VAL A 307 -14.53 3.45 -11.86
CA VAL A 307 -13.85 4.63 -12.45
C VAL A 307 -13.79 5.80 -11.47
N SER A 308 -14.86 6.03 -10.69
CA SER A 308 -14.93 7.10 -9.70
C SER A 308 -13.94 6.86 -8.55
N GLU A 309 -13.83 5.62 -8.06
CA GLU A 309 -12.84 5.23 -7.05
C GLU A 309 -11.41 5.39 -7.59
N MET A 310 -11.14 4.93 -8.81
CA MET A 310 -9.83 5.13 -9.46
C MET A 310 -9.48 6.61 -9.58
N SER A 311 -10.45 7.46 -9.94
CA SER A 311 -10.26 8.91 -10.00
C SER A 311 -9.99 9.52 -8.63
N LYS A 312 -10.66 9.02 -7.58
CA LYS A 312 -10.40 9.43 -6.20
C LYS A 312 -8.99 9.03 -5.77
N ALA A 313 -8.59 7.78 -6.01
CA ALA A 313 -7.25 7.28 -5.76
C ALA A 313 -6.18 8.13 -6.48
N ALA A 314 -6.41 8.48 -7.75
CA ALA A 314 -5.53 9.36 -8.49
C ALA A 314 -5.40 10.76 -7.86
N SER A 315 -6.49 11.31 -7.33
CA SER A 315 -6.46 12.59 -6.62
C SER A 315 -5.66 12.54 -5.32
N LEU A 316 -5.64 11.39 -4.61
CA LEU A 316 -4.86 11.21 -3.37
C LEU A 316 -3.35 11.26 -3.61
N ASN A 317 -2.91 10.87 -4.81
CA ASN A 317 -1.49 10.97 -5.20
C ASN A 317 -1.02 12.41 -5.43
N ASN A 318 -1.95 13.37 -5.45
CA ASN A 318 -1.63 14.80 -5.54
C ASN A 318 -1.80 15.51 -4.19
N THR A 319 -2.26 14.81 -3.14
CA THR A 319 -2.38 15.36 -1.80
C THR A 319 -1.27 14.83 -0.92
N SER A 320 -0.34 15.69 -0.49
CA SER A 320 0.92 15.35 0.19
C SER A 320 0.82 14.55 1.51
N HIS A 321 -0.34 13.98 1.83
CA HIS A 321 -0.66 13.44 3.14
C HIS A 321 -1.38 12.07 3.13
N THR A 322 -1.64 11.44 1.97
CA THR A 322 -2.38 10.16 1.92
C THR A 322 -1.78 9.10 0.99
N PRO A 323 -0.55 8.62 1.25
CA PRO A 323 0.10 7.66 0.36
C PRO A 323 -0.35 6.19 0.59
N PHE A 324 -1.11 5.94 1.66
CA PHE A 324 -1.67 4.63 2.00
C PHE A 324 -3.20 4.70 2.01
N TYR A 325 -3.84 4.16 0.97
CA TYR A 325 -5.30 4.21 0.80
C TYR A 325 -5.88 2.85 0.39
N CYS A 326 -7.15 2.63 0.74
CA CYS A 326 -7.99 1.50 0.36
C CYS A 326 -9.24 2.01 -0.40
N GLY A 327 -9.81 1.16 -1.25
CA GLY A 327 -11.18 1.30 -1.73
C GLY A 327 -12.02 0.12 -1.23
N ASP A 328 -13.35 0.26 -1.25
CA ASP A 328 -14.25 -0.84 -0.90
C ASP A 328 -14.32 -1.80 -2.10
N THR A 329 -13.56 -2.89 -2.07
CA THR A 329 -13.46 -3.81 -3.21
C THR A 329 -14.82 -4.38 -3.59
N GLY A 330 -15.25 -4.10 -4.83
CA GLY A 330 -16.58 -4.45 -5.34
C GLY A 330 -17.64 -3.36 -5.15
N GLY A 331 -17.26 -2.21 -4.60
CA GLY A 331 -18.12 -1.07 -4.29
C GLY A 331 -18.90 -1.24 -2.98
N TYR A 332 -19.28 -0.12 -2.40
CA TYR A 332 -20.02 -0.06 -1.14
C TYR A 332 -21.53 -0.15 -1.34
N ASN A 333 -22.11 0.82 -2.05
CA ASN A 333 -23.55 0.90 -2.27
C ASN A 333 -23.98 -0.10 -3.36
N GLN A 334 -25.14 -0.74 -3.21
CA GLN A 334 -25.68 -1.76 -4.13
C GLN A 334 -24.88 -3.08 -4.14
N THR A 335 -25.37 -4.10 -4.86
CA THR A 335 -24.72 -5.41 -4.98
C THR A 335 -24.00 -5.53 -6.33
N PRO A 336 -22.68 -5.80 -6.37
CA PRO A 336 -21.95 -6.04 -7.61
C PRO A 336 -22.30 -7.40 -8.22
N THR A 337 -22.20 -7.49 -9.55
CA THR A 337 -22.11 -8.80 -10.23
C THR A 337 -20.77 -9.46 -9.93
N SER A 338 -20.65 -10.78 -10.15
CA SER A 338 -19.35 -11.46 -10.00
C SER A 338 -18.28 -10.88 -10.92
N GLU A 339 -18.65 -10.46 -12.14
CA GLU A 339 -17.71 -9.79 -13.05
C GLU A 339 -17.19 -8.47 -12.47
N LEU A 340 -18.08 -7.62 -11.97
CA LEU A 340 -17.68 -6.34 -11.39
C LEU A 340 -16.80 -6.55 -10.14
N TYR A 341 -17.17 -7.48 -9.28
CA TYR A 341 -16.36 -7.87 -8.12
C TYR A 341 -14.95 -8.31 -8.53
N ILE A 342 -14.84 -9.15 -9.56
CA ILE A 342 -13.57 -9.57 -10.13
C ILE A 342 -12.78 -8.36 -10.65
N ARG A 343 -13.33 -7.55 -11.54
CA ARG A 343 -12.57 -6.41 -12.10
C ARG A 343 -12.10 -5.42 -11.03
N TRP A 344 -12.89 -5.24 -9.97
CA TRP A 344 -12.52 -4.40 -8.84
C TRP A 344 -11.42 -5.02 -7.98
N LEU A 345 -11.49 -6.33 -7.68
CA LEU A 345 -10.46 -7.01 -6.88
C LEU A 345 -9.12 -7.10 -7.61
N GLU A 346 -9.16 -7.27 -8.94
CA GLU A 346 -7.96 -7.25 -9.77
C GLU A 346 -7.23 -5.90 -9.64
N TYR A 347 -7.98 -4.79 -9.67
CA TYR A 347 -7.45 -3.44 -9.45
C TYR A 347 -6.93 -3.25 -8.01
N THR A 348 -7.72 -3.55 -6.98
CA THR A 348 -7.33 -3.29 -5.58
C THR A 348 -6.20 -4.19 -5.09
N THR A 349 -5.89 -5.28 -5.79
CA THR A 349 -4.67 -6.05 -5.55
C THR A 349 -3.42 -5.16 -5.65
N PHE A 350 -3.42 -4.16 -6.54
CA PHE A 350 -2.27 -3.28 -6.78
C PHE A 350 -2.34 -1.93 -6.05
N THR A 351 -3.43 -1.62 -5.32
CA THR A 351 -3.54 -0.42 -4.46
C THR A 351 -2.82 -0.63 -3.13
N PRO A 352 -2.26 0.41 -2.47
CA PRO A 352 -1.47 0.28 -1.24
C PRO A 352 -2.12 -0.61 -0.17
N CYS A 353 -3.40 -0.37 0.10
CA CYS A 353 -4.27 -1.20 0.94
C CYS A 353 -5.40 -1.83 0.10
N GLN A 354 -5.83 -3.03 0.51
CA GLN A 354 -6.97 -3.72 -0.07
C GLN A 354 -7.96 -4.11 1.03
N GLU A 355 -9.18 -3.61 0.88
CA GLU A 355 -10.29 -3.85 1.78
C GLU A 355 -11.46 -4.48 1.03
N TYR A 356 -12.15 -5.41 1.68
CA TYR A 356 -13.43 -5.97 1.23
C TYR A 356 -14.53 -5.56 2.20
N PHE A 357 -15.45 -4.75 1.71
CA PHE A 357 -16.58 -4.26 2.47
C PHE A 357 -17.68 -3.69 1.57
N GLY A 358 -18.88 -3.56 2.12
CA GLY A 358 -20.05 -3.05 1.41
C GLY A 358 -21.15 -2.63 2.38
N ALA A 359 -22.22 -2.03 1.86
CA ALA A 359 -23.32 -1.59 2.69
C ALA A 359 -24.11 -2.78 3.25
N LYS A 360 -24.50 -2.71 4.54
CA LYS A 360 -25.27 -3.76 5.24
C LYS A 360 -26.56 -4.16 4.52
N THR A 361 -27.18 -3.21 3.82
CA THR A 361 -28.45 -3.38 3.11
C THR A 361 -28.34 -4.16 1.80
N THR A 362 -27.13 -4.58 1.43
CA THR A 362 -26.86 -5.31 0.18
C THR A 362 -26.75 -6.82 0.44
N SER A 363 -27.09 -7.62 -0.57
CA SER A 363 -27.08 -9.09 -0.45
C SER A 363 -25.69 -9.70 -0.27
N THR A 364 -24.62 -8.94 -0.52
CA THR A 364 -23.23 -9.38 -0.32
C THR A 364 -22.46 -8.37 0.52
N GLY A 365 -23.08 -7.81 1.56
CA GLY A 365 -22.55 -6.70 2.37
C GLY A 365 -21.08 -6.82 2.77
N ALA A 366 -20.60 -7.99 3.20
CA ALA A 366 -19.20 -8.20 3.60
C ALA A 366 -18.22 -8.50 2.44
N ARG A 367 -18.74 -8.70 1.21
CA ARG A 367 -17.96 -8.96 -0.03
C ARG A 367 -16.99 -10.15 0.06
N PHE A 368 -17.27 -11.14 0.90
CA PHE A 368 -16.46 -12.37 0.98
C PHE A 368 -16.53 -13.17 -0.33
N PRO A 369 -15.45 -13.88 -0.71
CA PRO A 369 -15.39 -14.59 -1.99
C PRO A 369 -16.53 -15.61 -2.20
N TRP A 370 -16.91 -16.35 -1.16
CA TRP A 370 -17.97 -17.37 -1.22
C TRP A 370 -19.38 -16.81 -1.46
N MET A 371 -19.54 -15.49 -1.46
CA MET A 371 -20.78 -14.81 -1.85
C MET A 371 -20.93 -14.67 -3.38
N PHE A 372 -19.89 -15.02 -4.14
CA PHE A 372 -19.83 -14.89 -5.59
C PHE A 372 -19.65 -16.25 -6.28
N SER A 373 -19.65 -16.25 -7.62
CA SER A 373 -19.47 -17.46 -8.43
C SER A 373 -18.17 -18.20 -8.09
N THR A 374 -18.13 -19.51 -8.35
CA THR A 374 -16.91 -20.33 -8.16
C THR A 374 -15.71 -19.76 -8.93
N GLN A 375 -15.93 -19.17 -10.11
CA GLN A 375 -14.88 -18.50 -10.86
C GLN A 375 -14.34 -17.27 -10.11
N ALA A 376 -15.21 -16.46 -9.51
CA ALA A 376 -14.78 -15.33 -8.68
C ALA A 376 -14.01 -15.78 -7.43
N GLN A 377 -14.42 -16.90 -6.81
CA GLN A 377 -13.71 -17.50 -5.67
C GLN A 377 -12.28 -17.92 -6.02
N GLN A 378 -12.09 -18.57 -7.17
CA GLN A 378 -10.77 -18.98 -7.66
C GLN A 378 -9.89 -17.79 -8.00
N ILE A 379 -10.46 -16.76 -8.65
CA ILE A 379 -9.72 -15.55 -9.01
C ILE A 379 -9.37 -14.75 -7.75
N ALA A 380 -10.26 -14.64 -6.77
CA ALA A 380 -9.95 -14.01 -5.49
C ALA A 380 -8.78 -14.70 -4.76
N LEU A 381 -8.71 -16.04 -4.81
CA LEU A 381 -7.58 -16.79 -4.25
C LEU A 381 -6.28 -16.48 -5.00
N GLN A 382 -6.30 -16.53 -6.34
CA GLN A 382 -5.15 -16.23 -7.20
C GLN A 382 -4.57 -14.83 -6.90
N TYR A 383 -5.43 -13.81 -6.87
CA TYR A 383 -5.00 -12.43 -6.65
C TYR A 383 -4.59 -12.16 -5.20
N SER A 384 -5.24 -12.83 -4.23
CA SER A 384 -4.76 -12.84 -2.85
C SER A 384 -3.32 -13.36 -2.80
N GLN A 385 -3.05 -14.55 -3.34
CA GLN A 385 -1.70 -15.11 -3.36
C GLN A 385 -0.69 -14.19 -4.06
N LEU A 386 -1.07 -13.56 -5.18
CA LEU A 386 -0.23 -12.58 -5.87
C LEU A 386 0.11 -11.38 -4.98
N ARG A 387 -0.86 -10.84 -4.23
CA ARG A 387 -0.63 -9.73 -3.29
C ARG A 387 0.41 -10.08 -2.24
N TYR A 388 0.31 -11.24 -1.61
CA TYR A 388 1.27 -11.69 -0.58
C TYR A 388 2.63 -12.01 -1.17
N ARG A 389 2.68 -12.63 -2.36
CA ARG A 389 3.95 -12.81 -3.07
C ARG A 389 4.62 -11.47 -3.38
N LEU A 390 3.87 -10.44 -3.73
CA LEU A 390 4.40 -9.09 -3.97
C LEU A 390 4.77 -8.33 -2.69
N LEU A 391 4.56 -8.89 -1.49
CA LEU A 391 4.80 -8.18 -0.23
C LEU A 391 6.22 -7.59 -0.10
N PRO A 392 7.32 -8.30 -0.46
CA PRO A 392 8.66 -7.72 -0.39
C PRO A 392 8.82 -6.47 -1.28
N PHE A 393 8.31 -6.51 -2.51
CA PHE A 393 8.30 -5.35 -3.42
C PHE A 393 7.46 -4.20 -2.86
N ARG A 394 6.23 -4.49 -2.44
CA ARG A 394 5.27 -3.49 -1.96
C ARG A 394 5.76 -2.79 -0.70
N TYR A 395 6.28 -3.56 0.24
CA TYR A 395 6.78 -3.06 1.52
C TYR A 395 8.04 -2.22 1.33
N SER A 396 8.97 -2.69 0.50
CA SER A 396 10.17 -1.92 0.16
C SER A 396 9.83 -0.60 -0.50
N ASN A 397 8.85 -0.57 -1.40
CA ASN A 397 8.48 0.68 -2.07
C ASN A 397 7.87 1.70 -1.09
N ALA A 398 7.22 1.24 -0.02
CA ALA A 398 6.62 2.13 0.98
C ALA A 398 7.66 2.96 1.74
N ILE A 399 8.92 2.50 1.87
CA ILE A 399 9.98 3.29 2.53
C ILE A 399 10.32 4.58 1.77
N ARG A 400 10.14 4.61 0.43
CA ARG A 400 10.34 5.85 -0.34
C ARG A 400 9.37 6.95 0.04
N GLN A 401 8.18 6.57 0.52
CA GLN A 401 7.22 7.51 1.06
C GLN A 401 7.73 8.11 2.38
N TYR A 402 8.51 7.35 3.16
CA TYR A 402 9.07 7.77 4.45
C TYR A 402 10.27 8.71 4.32
N GLU A 403 11.13 8.49 3.32
CA GLU A 403 12.46 9.11 3.26
C GLU A 403 12.57 10.37 2.38
N VAL A 404 11.58 10.66 1.53
CA VAL A 404 11.67 11.72 0.52
C VAL A 404 10.53 12.73 0.65
N LEU A 405 10.87 14.02 0.70
CA LEU A 405 9.93 15.14 0.57
C LEU A 405 10.17 15.89 -0.77
N PRO A 406 9.14 16.15 -1.60
CA PRO A 406 7.74 15.72 -1.43
C PRO A 406 7.59 14.19 -1.52
N LEU A 407 6.53 13.66 -0.90
CA LEU A 407 6.28 12.22 -0.84
C LEU A 407 6.35 11.58 -2.22
N GLN A 408 7.14 10.52 -2.34
CA GLN A 408 7.13 9.66 -3.53
C GLN A 408 6.10 8.55 -3.35
N TYR A 409 4.94 8.70 -4.00
CA TYR A 409 3.89 7.68 -3.96
C TYR A 409 4.39 6.39 -4.62
N THR A 410 4.05 5.27 -3.98
CA THR A 410 4.34 3.92 -4.50
C THR A 410 3.52 3.61 -5.75
N SER A 411 2.37 4.27 -5.90
CA SER A 411 1.49 4.19 -7.04
C SER A 411 1.18 5.60 -7.53
N HIS A 412 1.22 5.82 -8.84
CA HIS A 412 0.69 7.01 -9.49
C HIS A 412 -0.21 6.63 -10.67
N TRP A 413 -0.95 7.59 -11.21
CA TRP A 413 -1.89 7.36 -12.30
C TRP A 413 -1.47 8.11 -13.55
N ILE A 414 -1.55 7.45 -14.70
CA ILE A 414 -1.33 8.01 -16.03
C ILE A 414 -2.63 7.80 -16.81
N GLY A 415 -3.49 8.82 -16.82
CA GLY A 415 -4.87 8.65 -17.30
C GLY A 415 -5.60 7.60 -16.46
N SER A 416 -6.07 6.53 -17.10
CA SER A 416 -6.77 5.40 -16.46
C SER A 416 -5.85 4.23 -16.09
N THR A 417 -4.53 4.37 -16.28
CA THR A 417 -3.55 3.33 -15.99
C THR A 417 -2.82 3.63 -14.68
N GLN A 418 -2.68 2.63 -13.82
CA GLN A 418 -1.93 2.73 -12.57
C GLN A 418 -0.48 2.33 -12.81
N LEU A 419 0.49 3.13 -12.35
CA LEU A 419 1.91 2.82 -12.40
C LEU A 419 2.48 2.69 -10.99
N VAL A 420 2.92 1.48 -10.64
CA VAL A 420 3.56 1.13 -9.37
C VAL A 420 5.07 1.28 -9.53
N ASN A 421 5.68 2.20 -8.78
CA ASN A 421 7.11 2.49 -8.82
C ASN A 421 7.86 1.68 -7.77
N GLY A 422 8.88 0.95 -8.22
CA GLY A 422 9.80 0.20 -7.38
C GLY A 422 10.96 1.03 -6.83
N VAL A 423 11.61 0.53 -5.77
CA VAL A 423 12.90 1.05 -5.31
C VAL A 423 14.03 0.73 -6.28
N GLY A 424 14.15 1.52 -7.34
CA GLY A 424 15.23 1.49 -8.33
C GLY A 424 14.66 1.80 -9.70
N ASP A 425 14.94 0.92 -10.65
CA ASP A 425 14.50 1.01 -12.05
C ASP A 425 13.19 0.26 -12.33
N SER A 426 12.69 -0.47 -11.33
CA SER A 426 11.51 -1.34 -11.45
C SER A 426 10.20 -0.58 -11.52
N GLN A 427 9.33 -0.97 -12.45
CA GLN A 427 7.99 -0.41 -12.59
C GLN A 427 6.98 -1.47 -13.06
N ILE A 428 5.77 -1.44 -12.48
CA ILE A 428 4.64 -2.28 -12.90
C ILE A 428 3.49 -1.36 -13.32
N LEU A 429 3.06 -1.47 -14.57
CA LEU A 429 1.92 -0.76 -15.12
C LEU A 429 0.69 -1.67 -15.14
N VAL A 430 -0.42 -1.22 -14.57
CA VAL A 430 -1.66 -1.98 -14.41
C VAL A 430 -2.79 -1.19 -15.05
N GLN A 431 -3.53 -1.79 -15.99
CA GLN A 431 -4.71 -1.17 -16.61
C GLN A 431 -6.00 -1.83 -16.09
N PRO A 432 -6.71 -1.20 -15.15
CA PRO A 432 -8.05 -1.67 -14.76
C PRO A 432 -9.01 -1.76 -15.95
N VAL A 433 -9.83 -2.81 -15.95
CA VAL A 433 -10.88 -3.05 -16.96
C VAL A 433 -12.19 -2.49 -16.43
N THR A 434 -12.66 -1.40 -17.01
CA THR A 434 -13.80 -0.62 -16.50
C THR A 434 -15.05 -0.73 -17.37
N THR A 435 -15.15 -1.78 -18.19
CA THR A 435 -16.30 -2.03 -19.07
C THR A 435 -16.72 -3.48 -18.98
N ALA A 436 -18.02 -3.70 -18.75
CA ALA A 436 -18.61 -5.04 -18.68
C ALA A 436 -18.41 -5.81 -19.99
N GLY A 437 -18.07 -7.10 -19.89
CA GLY A 437 -17.80 -8.01 -21.00
C GLY A 437 -16.49 -7.77 -21.73
N ALA A 438 -15.69 -6.76 -21.35
CA ALA A 438 -14.44 -6.47 -22.03
C ALA A 438 -13.40 -7.58 -21.78
N THR A 439 -12.77 -8.03 -22.87
CA THR A 439 -11.73 -9.06 -22.90
C THR A 439 -10.38 -8.53 -23.38
N SER A 440 -10.28 -7.23 -23.59
CA SER A 440 -9.07 -6.48 -23.91
C SER A 440 -9.18 -5.05 -23.40
N ALA A 441 -8.04 -4.36 -23.28
CA ALA A 441 -7.98 -2.96 -22.92
C ALA A 441 -6.93 -2.22 -23.76
N SER A 442 -7.14 -0.93 -23.99
CA SER A 442 -6.12 -0.05 -24.56
C SER A 442 -5.18 0.38 -23.43
N VAL A 443 -3.88 0.12 -23.60
CA VAL A 443 -2.82 0.49 -22.66
C VAL A 443 -1.80 1.34 -23.40
N THR A 444 -1.43 2.49 -22.85
CA THR A 444 -0.35 3.33 -23.37
C THR A 444 0.80 3.33 -22.38
N PRO A 445 1.78 2.44 -22.52
CA PRO A 445 2.91 2.40 -21.60
C PRO A 445 3.79 3.64 -21.75
N PRO A 446 4.44 4.12 -20.67
CA PRO A 446 5.42 5.21 -20.76
C PRO A 446 6.51 4.96 -21.82
N SER A 447 6.93 6.01 -22.51
CA SER A 447 8.03 5.96 -23.48
C SER A 447 9.40 5.71 -22.82
N GLY A 448 10.40 5.39 -23.63
CA GLY A 448 11.79 5.23 -23.17
C GLY A 448 12.16 3.82 -22.68
N ALA A 449 11.22 2.86 -22.69
CA ALA A 449 11.49 1.45 -22.46
C ALA A 449 10.47 0.56 -23.18
N ASN A 450 10.82 -0.71 -23.37
CA ASN A 450 9.85 -1.74 -23.66
C ASN A 450 9.12 -2.17 -22.37
N TRP A 451 7.94 -2.73 -22.53
CA TRP A 451 7.06 -3.19 -21.45
C TRP A 451 6.64 -4.63 -21.75
N ILE A 452 6.82 -5.51 -20.79
CA ILE A 452 6.60 -6.95 -20.93
C ILE A 452 5.32 -7.32 -20.20
N ASP A 453 4.37 -7.93 -20.89
CA ASP A 453 3.17 -8.47 -20.26
C ASP A 453 3.53 -9.55 -19.24
N TYR A 454 3.13 -9.35 -17.99
CA TYR A 454 3.44 -10.21 -16.86
C TYR A 454 2.91 -11.65 -17.04
N TRP A 455 1.78 -11.80 -17.74
CA TRP A 455 1.09 -13.08 -17.89
C TRP A 455 1.59 -13.88 -19.10
N THR A 456 1.92 -13.19 -20.19
CA THR A 456 2.19 -13.82 -21.49
C THR A 456 3.63 -13.66 -21.96
N GLY A 457 4.40 -12.75 -21.38
CA GLY A 457 5.74 -12.40 -21.85
C GLY A 457 5.76 -11.56 -23.14
N THR A 458 4.60 -11.15 -23.67
CA THR A 458 4.50 -10.31 -24.87
C THR A 458 5.17 -8.95 -24.64
N VAL A 459 5.99 -8.51 -25.59
CA VAL A 459 6.72 -7.23 -25.51
C VAL A 459 5.97 -6.13 -26.26
N TYR A 460 5.72 -5.02 -25.57
CA TYR A 460 5.11 -3.80 -26.09
C TYR A 460 6.10 -2.63 -26.06
N SER A 461 6.11 -1.81 -27.10
CA SER A 461 6.91 -0.59 -27.12
C SER A 461 6.27 0.50 -26.26
N GLY A 462 7.09 1.25 -25.51
CA GLY A 462 6.62 2.42 -24.78
C GLY A 462 6.25 3.61 -25.68
N GLY A 463 5.35 4.46 -25.21
CA GLY A 463 4.96 5.72 -25.85
C GLY A 463 3.86 5.61 -26.90
N SER A 464 3.26 4.44 -27.08
CA SER A 464 2.16 4.20 -28.01
C SER A 464 1.06 3.36 -27.35
N ALA A 465 -0.18 3.53 -27.80
CA ALA A 465 -1.29 2.73 -27.34
C ALA A 465 -1.24 1.32 -27.97
N HIS A 466 -1.49 0.31 -27.16
CA HIS A 466 -1.56 -1.10 -27.56
C HIS A 466 -2.86 -1.71 -27.07
N THR A 467 -3.43 -2.61 -27.87
CA THR A 467 -4.53 -3.47 -27.42
C THR A 467 -3.95 -4.67 -26.68
N VAL A 468 -4.17 -4.74 -25.38
CA VAL A 468 -3.66 -5.80 -24.50
C VAL A 468 -4.80 -6.74 -24.11
N SER A 469 -4.50 -8.04 -24.05
CA SER A 469 -5.47 -9.06 -23.63
C SER A 469 -5.87 -8.85 -22.16
N ALA A 470 -7.16 -8.97 -21.88
CA ALA A 470 -7.74 -8.77 -20.56
C ALA A 470 -8.85 -9.80 -20.27
N PRO A 471 -8.58 -11.11 -20.33
CA PRO A 471 -9.57 -12.13 -19.95
C PRO A 471 -10.03 -11.91 -18.50
N ILE A 472 -11.14 -12.52 -18.11
CA ILE A 472 -11.77 -12.24 -16.80
C ILE A 472 -10.87 -12.54 -15.60
N ASN A 473 -9.86 -13.40 -15.75
CA ASN A 473 -8.92 -13.77 -14.69
C ASN A 473 -7.59 -13.01 -14.73
N HIS A 474 -7.36 -12.13 -15.72
CA HIS A 474 -6.13 -11.33 -15.82
C HIS A 474 -6.45 -9.87 -16.11
N ILE A 475 -5.97 -9.00 -15.22
CA ILE A 475 -5.84 -7.57 -15.47
C ILE A 475 -4.57 -7.33 -16.29
N PRO A 476 -4.63 -6.51 -17.36
CA PRO A 476 -3.44 -6.14 -18.11
C PRO A 476 -2.38 -5.55 -17.17
N THR A 477 -1.26 -6.26 -17.07
CA THR A 477 -0.17 -5.97 -16.14
C THR A 477 1.12 -6.04 -16.95
N LEU A 478 1.76 -4.89 -17.16
CA LEU A 478 3.01 -4.78 -17.92
C LEU A 478 4.15 -4.38 -16.99
N VAL A 479 5.25 -5.12 -17.04
CA VAL A 479 6.47 -4.83 -16.28
C VAL A 479 7.47 -4.13 -17.18
N ARG A 480 8.05 -3.03 -16.72
CA ARG A 480 9.04 -2.29 -17.50
C ARG A 480 10.29 -3.15 -17.72
N ALA A 481 10.82 -3.18 -18.95
CA ALA A 481 12.13 -3.78 -19.22
C ALA A 481 13.21 -3.09 -18.37
N GLY A 482 14.03 -3.88 -17.69
CA GLY A 482 14.98 -3.46 -16.66
C GLY A 482 14.47 -3.63 -15.22
N SER A 483 13.24 -4.12 -15.02
CA SER A 483 12.70 -4.31 -13.66
C SER A 483 13.24 -5.58 -13.00
N ILE A 484 13.50 -5.47 -11.70
CA ILE A 484 13.70 -6.59 -10.78
C ILE A 484 12.58 -6.51 -9.72
N ILE A 485 11.70 -7.50 -9.67
CA ILE A 485 10.57 -7.54 -8.74
C ILE A 485 10.82 -8.64 -7.70
N PRO A 486 11.21 -8.31 -6.45
CA PRO A 486 11.33 -9.31 -5.39
C PRO A 486 9.95 -9.80 -4.94
N MET A 487 9.79 -11.11 -4.93
CA MET A 487 8.57 -11.79 -4.53
C MET A 487 8.87 -12.81 -3.43
N GLY A 488 8.03 -12.83 -2.40
CA GLY A 488 8.05 -13.83 -1.35
C GLY A 488 7.34 -15.13 -1.77
N PRO A 489 7.34 -16.13 -0.89
CA PRO A 489 6.50 -17.32 -1.05
C PRO A 489 5.01 -16.96 -0.96
N VAL A 490 4.16 -17.92 -1.35
CA VAL A 490 2.71 -17.81 -1.12
C VAL A 490 2.45 -17.83 0.38
N MET A 491 1.62 -16.91 0.86
CA MET A 491 1.23 -16.79 2.26
C MET A 491 -0.24 -16.38 2.40
N GLU A 492 -0.83 -16.74 3.53
CA GLU A 492 -2.21 -16.41 3.92
C GLU A 492 -2.30 -15.22 4.90
N TRP A 493 -1.18 -14.83 5.50
CA TRP A 493 -1.04 -13.61 6.31
C TRP A 493 0.42 -13.15 6.26
N VAL A 494 0.67 -11.90 6.63
CA VAL A 494 2.01 -11.32 6.63
C VAL A 494 2.92 -12.09 7.60
N ASP A 495 4.09 -12.49 7.12
CA ASP A 495 5.10 -13.23 7.88
C ASP A 495 4.65 -14.63 8.36
N GLN A 496 3.68 -15.27 7.68
CA GLN A 496 3.38 -16.70 7.87
C GLN A 496 4.62 -17.57 7.71
N VAL A 497 5.41 -17.27 6.68
CA VAL A 497 6.74 -17.83 6.48
C VAL A 497 7.71 -16.70 6.17
N ALA A 498 8.99 -16.92 6.47
CA ALA A 498 10.03 -15.99 6.07
C ALA A 498 10.06 -15.86 4.52
N PRO A 499 10.58 -14.74 3.97
CA PRO A 499 10.81 -14.60 2.53
C PRO A 499 12.01 -15.45 2.07
N ASP A 500 11.89 -16.76 2.24
CA ASP A 500 12.83 -17.81 1.86
C ASP A 500 12.03 -19.00 1.27
N PRO A 501 12.07 -19.22 -0.06
CA PRO A 501 12.90 -18.50 -1.02
C PRO A 501 12.40 -17.08 -1.29
N LEU A 502 13.32 -16.16 -1.61
CA LEU A 502 13.02 -14.89 -2.26
C LEU A 502 13.19 -15.05 -3.78
N THR A 503 12.10 -14.95 -4.53
CA THR A 503 12.16 -14.93 -5.99
C THR A 503 12.48 -13.52 -6.48
N LEU A 504 13.44 -13.38 -7.39
CA LEU A 504 13.68 -12.14 -8.14
C LEU A 504 13.11 -12.34 -9.54
N ASP A 505 11.96 -11.73 -9.85
CA ASP A 505 11.37 -11.72 -11.19
C ASP A 505 12.02 -10.61 -12.01
N ILE A 506 12.92 -11.00 -12.91
CA ILE A 506 13.89 -10.13 -13.58
C ILE A 506 13.52 -10.00 -15.06
N TYR A 507 13.39 -8.76 -15.52
CA TYR A 507 13.10 -8.41 -16.91
C TYR A 507 14.33 -7.69 -17.46
N PRO A 508 15.31 -8.37 -18.07
CA PRO A 508 16.62 -7.77 -18.36
C PRO A 508 16.55 -6.65 -19.39
N ALA A 509 17.20 -5.52 -19.12
CA ALA A 509 17.47 -4.47 -20.10
C ALA A 509 18.57 -3.51 -19.62
N GLY A 510 19.60 -3.29 -20.43
CA GLY A 510 20.71 -2.39 -20.07
C GLY A 510 21.40 -2.83 -18.77
N SER A 511 21.65 -1.87 -17.88
CA SER A 511 22.18 -2.10 -16.53
C SER A 511 21.24 -1.43 -15.53
N THR A 512 20.62 -2.22 -14.66
CA THR A 512 19.50 -1.81 -13.81
C THR A 512 19.59 -2.40 -12.41
N SER A 513 18.81 -1.84 -11.49
CA SER A 513 18.87 -2.22 -10.09
C SER A 513 17.55 -2.11 -9.34
N TYR A 514 17.48 -2.87 -8.23
CA TYR A 514 16.46 -2.75 -7.22
C TYR A 514 17.08 -2.82 -5.81
N THR A 515 16.50 -2.14 -4.83
CA THR A 515 16.93 -2.24 -3.43
C THR A 515 15.78 -2.74 -2.55
N LEU A 516 15.92 -3.95 -2.05
CA LEU A 516 15.02 -4.53 -1.06
C LEU A 516 15.24 -3.84 0.29
N TYR A 517 14.16 -3.50 0.99
CA TYR A 517 14.16 -3.00 2.36
C TYR A 517 13.44 -3.99 3.28
N GLU A 518 14.03 -4.26 4.44
CA GLU A 518 13.47 -5.17 5.45
C GLU A 518 13.70 -4.60 6.86
N ASP A 519 12.68 -4.67 7.71
CA ASP A 519 12.71 -4.36 9.14
C ASP A 519 11.84 -5.36 9.91
N ASP A 520 11.62 -5.14 11.20
CA ASP A 520 10.78 -6.02 12.04
C ASP A 520 9.28 -5.95 11.73
N GLY A 521 8.83 -5.00 10.90
CA GLY A 521 7.44 -4.80 10.51
C GLY A 521 6.48 -4.30 11.58
N VAL A 522 6.93 -4.17 12.84
CA VAL A 522 6.07 -4.01 14.02
C VAL A 522 6.42 -2.76 14.81
N THR A 523 7.70 -2.56 15.14
CA THR A 523 8.12 -1.49 16.04
C THR A 523 8.46 -0.21 15.28
N THR A 524 8.68 0.88 16.01
CA THR A 524 9.16 2.14 15.43
C THR A 524 10.69 2.22 15.34
N GLN A 525 11.43 1.14 15.64
CA GLN A 525 12.91 1.14 15.66
C GLN A 525 13.53 1.40 14.28
N TYR A 526 12.79 1.15 13.20
CA TYR A 526 13.24 1.49 11.84
C TYR A 526 13.60 2.97 11.70
N ALA A 527 12.89 3.87 12.41
CA ALA A 527 13.19 5.30 12.43
C ALA A 527 14.56 5.62 13.05
N ALA A 528 15.11 4.71 13.86
CA ALA A 528 16.44 4.79 14.46
C ALA A 528 17.50 3.97 13.70
N GLY A 529 17.18 3.45 12.51
CA GLY A 529 18.11 2.69 11.67
C GLY A 529 18.07 1.16 11.87
N ALA A 530 17.09 0.63 12.62
CA ALA A 530 16.92 -0.82 12.78
C ALA A 530 16.21 -1.45 11.57
N PHE A 531 16.91 -1.49 10.45
CA PHE A 531 16.48 -2.13 9.20
C PHE A 531 17.71 -2.64 8.44
N SER A 532 17.48 -3.40 7.38
CA SER A 532 18.52 -3.77 6.43
C SER A 532 18.07 -3.55 4.99
N THR A 533 19.02 -3.32 4.10
CA THR A 533 18.78 -3.21 2.65
C THR A 533 19.64 -4.20 1.88
N THR A 534 19.09 -4.76 0.79
CA THR A 534 19.83 -5.64 -0.11
C THR A 534 19.69 -5.13 -1.54
N ARG A 535 20.80 -4.79 -2.19
CA ARG A 535 20.82 -4.30 -3.57
C ARG A 535 20.92 -5.45 -4.56
N PHE A 536 20.05 -5.47 -5.55
CA PHE A 536 20.08 -6.38 -6.69
C PHE A 536 20.42 -5.61 -7.96
N THR A 537 21.18 -6.21 -8.87
CA THR A 537 21.46 -5.64 -10.20
C THR A 537 21.28 -6.67 -11.31
N SER A 538 20.87 -6.22 -12.49
CA SER A 538 20.84 -7.00 -13.73
C SER A 538 21.53 -6.17 -14.81
N ASP A 539 22.55 -6.76 -15.45
CA ASP A 539 23.37 -6.10 -16.47
C ASP A 539 23.55 -7.01 -17.68
N ILE A 540 23.13 -6.55 -18.85
CA ILE A 540 23.30 -7.25 -20.14
C ILE A 540 24.24 -6.51 -21.10
N THR A 541 24.93 -5.47 -20.63
CA THR A 541 25.78 -4.59 -21.46
C THR A 541 27.19 -5.13 -21.68
N SER A 542 27.64 -6.07 -20.85
CA SER A 542 29.01 -6.57 -20.81
C SER A 542 29.30 -7.74 -21.77
N GLY A 543 28.36 -8.08 -22.66
CA GLY A 543 28.46 -9.21 -23.59
C GLY A 543 27.93 -10.54 -23.03
N HIS A 544 27.68 -10.61 -21.72
CA HIS A 544 26.97 -11.68 -21.02
C HIS A 544 25.96 -11.06 -20.03
N GLU A 545 24.89 -11.78 -19.71
CA GLU A 545 23.92 -11.33 -18.73
C GLU A 545 24.40 -11.69 -17.31
N VAL A 546 24.51 -10.67 -16.44
CA VAL A 546 24.97 -10.81 -15.06
C VAL A 546 23.91 -10.29 -14.10
N VAL A 547 23.51 -11.14 -13.16
CA VAL A 547 22.64 -10.78 -12.04
C VAL A 547 23.46 -10.82 -10.76
N ALA A 548 23.51 -9.71 -10.01
CA ALA A 548 24.19 -9.66 -8.72
C ALA A 548 23.21 -9.50 -7.57
N VAL A 549 23.49 -10.23 -6.50
CA VAL A 549 22.83 -10.10 -5.19
C VAL A 549 23.88 -9.53 -4.23
N GLY A 550 23.69 -8.29 -3.79
CA GLY A 550 24.57 -7.66 -2.81
C GLY A 550 24.42 -8.28 -1.42
N ALA A 551 25.40 -8.04 -0.55
CA ALA A 551 25.26 -8.33 0.87
C ALA A 551 24.24 -7.38 1.51
N ALA A 552 23.48 -7.89 2.48
CA ALA A 552 22.58 -7.09 3.30
C ALA A 552 23.39 -6.04 4.08
N ASN A 553 22.92 -4.79 4.05
CA ASN A 553 23.51 -3.65 4.72
C ASN A 553 22.56 -3.13 5.80
N GLY A 554 23.03 -3.02 7.04
CA GLY A 554 22.19 -2.73 8.21
C GLY A 554 21.75 -4.00 8.93
N SER A 555 21.03 -3.82 10.05
CA SER A 555 20.59 -4.93 10.89
C SER A 555 19.31 -4.62 11.64
N TYR A 556 18.48 -5.64 11.86
CA TYR A 556 17.28 -5.56 12.69
C TYR A 556 17.00 -6.90 13.38
N THR A 557 16.19 -6.87 14.44
CA THR A 557 15.80 -8.09 15.16
C THR A 557 14.94 -8.99 14.27
N GLY A 558 15.33 -10.26 14.13
CA GLY A 558 14.60 -11.22 13.28
C GLY A 558 15.10 -11.27 11.82
N GLN A 559 16.19 -10.56 11.50
CA GLN A 559 16.82 -10.65 10.19
C GLN A 559 17.33 -12.08 9.89
N LEU A 560 17.06 -12.57 8.68
CA LEU A 560 17.58 -13.85 8.21
C LEU A 560 19.11 -13.78 8.03
N SER A 561 19.84 -14.77 8.55
CA SER A 561 21.29 -14.90 8.38
C SER A 561 21.69 -15.54 7.04
N ALA A 562 20.76 -16.25 6.42
CA ALA A 562 20.86 -16.86 5.09
C ALA A 562 19.48 -16.99 4.47
N ARG A 563 19.40 -17.04 3.13
CA ARG A 563 18.15 -17.33 2.41
C ARG A 563 18.44 -17.96 1.05
N THR A 564 17.43 -18.61 0.51
CA THR A 564 17.42 -19.10 -0.87
C THR A 564 16.97 -17.99 -1.81
N TYR A 565 17.72 -17.76 -2.88
CA TYR A 565 17.30 -16.92 -3.99
C TYR A 565 16.85 -17.79 -5.16
N VAL A 566 15.75 -17.39 -5.79
CA VAL A 566 15.28 -17.95 -7.06
C VAL A 566 15.26 -16.82 -8.08
N LEU A 567 16.20 -16.82 -9.00
CA LEU A 567 16.23 -15.87 -10.11
C LEU A 567 15.30 -16.39 -11.20
N LYS A 568 14.28 -15.61 -11.56
CA LYS A 568 13.40 -15.85 -12.71
C LYS A 568 13.76 -14.83 -13.77
N ILE A 569 14.62 -15.21 -14.70
CA ILE A 569 15.18 -14.32 -15.71
C ILE A 569 14.35 -14.47 -16.99
N ASN A 570 13.55 -13.46 -17.32
CA ASN A 570 12.61 -13.48 -18.43
C ASN A 570 13.30 -13.17 -19.78
N GLN A 571 12.56 -13.38 -20.87
CA GLN A 571 12.93 -13.00 -22.24
C GLN A 571 14.19 -13.72 -22.79
N GLN A 572 14.41 -14.95 -22.31
CA GLN A 572 15.51 -15.81 -22.73
C GLN A 572 15.09 -16.63 -23.95
N THR A 573 15.44 -16.17 -25.16
CA THR A 573 15.00 -16.78 -26.42
C THR A 573 15.67 -18.13 -26.70
N SER A 574 16.79 -18.42 -26.05
CA SER A 574 17.52 -19.69 -26.13
C SER A 574 18.13 -20.05 -24.78
N SER A 575 18.41 -21.34 -24.57
CA SER A 575 19.17 -21.78 -23.40
C SER A 575 20.56 -21.15 -23.43
N PRO A 576 21.06 -20.60 -22.31
CA PRO A 576 22.48 -20.23 -22.19
C PRO A 576 23.34 -21.50 -22.34
N ALA A 577 24.58 -21.32 -22.79
CA ALA A 577 25.53 -22.43 -22.95
C ALA A 577 26.00 -22.94 -21.58
N SER A 578 26.11 -22.02 -20.61
CA SER A 578 26.29 -22.38 -19.20
C SER A 578 25.78 -21.26 -18.29
N VAL A 579 25.49 -21.61 -17.04
CA VAL A 579 25.28 -20.64 -15.96
C VAL A 579 26.38 -20.84 -14.93
N SER A 580 26.94 -19.74 -14.43
CA SER A 580 27.97 -19.78 -13.39
C SER A 580 27.60 -18.86 -12.23
N ARG A 581 27.94 -19.28 -11.00
CA ARG A 581 27.85 -18.45 -9.79
C ARG A 581 29.26 -18.20 -9.28
N ASP A 582 29.66 -16.94 -9.17
CA ASP A 582 30.99 -16.52 -8.72
C ASP A 582 32.12 -17.24 -9.48
N GLY A 583 31.95 -17.39 -10.79
CA GLY A 583 32.87 -18.07 -11.70
C GLY A 583 32.80 -19.61 -11.70
N SER A 584 32.03 -20.23 -10.81
CA SER A 584 31.85 -21.68 -10.75
C SER A 584 30.61 -22.10 -11.54
N THR A 585 30.75 -23.04 -12.49
CA THR A 585 29.63 -23.55 -13.29
C THR A 585 28.58 -24.22 -12.41
N MET A 586 27.31 -23.88 -12.63
CA MET A 586 26.16 -24.47 -11.96
C MET A 586 25.57 -25.64 -12.76
N THR A 587 25.05 -26.64 -12.04
CA THR A 587 24.36 -27.80 -12.64
C THR A 587 23.10 -27.38 -13.37
N GLN A 588 22.99 -27.75 -14.64
CA GLN A 588 21.73 -27.64 -15.40
C GLN A 588 20.79 -28.79 -15.01
N LEU A 589 19.56 -28.45 -14.71
CA LEU A 589 18.49 -29.37 -14.30
C LEU A 589 17.54 -29.58 -15.48
N SER A 590 17.05 -30.81 -15.61
CA SER A 590 16.34 -31.27 -16.82
C SER A 590 14.86 -30.86 -16.89
N SER A 591 14.29 -30.37 -15.79
CA SER A 591 12.86 -30.01 -15.71
C SER A 591 12.59 -29.06 -14.54
N GLN A 592 11.43 -28.41 -14.55
CA GLN A 592 10.92 -27.63 -13.42
C GLN A 592 10.85 -28.47 -12.14
N SER A 593 10.37 -29.72 -12.20
CA SER A 593 10.29 -30.57 -11.00
C SER A 593 11.67 -30.91 -10.43
N ALA A 594 12.67 -31.13 -11.29
CA ALA A 594 14.05 -31.31 -10.84
C ALA A 594 14.61 -30.02 -10.24
N PHE A 595 14.29 -28.86 -10.82
CA PHE A 595 14.62 -27.55 -10.27
C PHE A 595 14.01 -27.31 -8.90
N ASP A 596 12.72 -27.60 -8.73
CA ASP A 596 11.98 -27.41 -7.48
C ASP A 596 12.56 -28.26 -6.35
N ALA A 597 12.94 -29.52 -6.65
CA ALA A 597 13.51 -30.45 -5.68
C ALA A 597 15.00 -30.19 -5.34
N ALA A 598 15.73 -29.50 -6.20
CA ALA A 598 17.15 -29.21 -5.98
C ALA A 598 17.36 -28.04 -5.00
N SER A 599 18.46 -28.09 -4.24
CA SER A 599 18.91 -27.00 -3.37
C SER A 599 19.66 -25.90 -4.14
N GLU A 600 20.31 -26.26 -5.25
CA GLU A 600 20.91 -25.31 -6.18
C GLU A 600 20.90 -25.86 -7.62
N GLY A 601 21.06 -24.97 -8.59
CA GLY A 601 21.16 -25.30 -10.01
C GLY A 601 20.37 -24.33 -10.86
N TRP A 602 20.26 -24.62 -12.16
CA TRP A 602 19.49 -23.80 -13.08
C TRP A 602 18.69 -24.65 -14.07
N PHE A 603 17.59 -24.09 -14.59
CA PHE A 603 16.69 -24.74 -15.54
C PHE A 603 16.28 -23.72 -16.61
N PHE A 604 16.18 -24.15 -17.86
CA PHE A 604 15.67 -23.32 -18.94
C PHE A 604 14.28 -23.80 -19.37
N ASP A 605 13.29 -22.93 -19.17
CA ASP A 605 11.95 -23.11 -19.70
C ASP A 605 11.87 -22.52 -21.11
N ALA A 606 12.02 -23.39 -22.10
CA ALA A 606 11.96 -23.01 -23.50
C ALA A 606 10.57 -22.50 -23.95
N THR A 607 9.50 -22.91 -23.27
CA THR A 607 8.13 -22.49 -23.61
C THR A 607 7.84 -21.10 -23.06
N ALA A 608 8.26 -20.83 -21.83
CA ALA A 608 8.08 -19.53 -21.21
C ALA A 608 9.17 -18.50 -21.56
N HIS A 609 10.26 -18.94 -22.19
CA HIS A 609 11.46 -18.13 -22.43
C HIS A 609 12.06 -17.59 -21.12
N ILE A 610 12.25 -18.49 -20.16
CA ILE A 610 12.75 -18.14 -18.82
C ILE A 610 13.95 -19.01 -18.45
N VAL A 611 15.01 -18.39 -17.93
CA VAL A 611 16.06 -19.10 -17.18
C VAL A 611 15.78 -18.95 -15.69
N TRP A 612 15.67 -20.09 -15.02
CA TRP A 612 15.53 -20.19 -13.58
C TRP A 612 16.87 -20.53 -12.95
N VAL A 613 17.29 -19.83 -11.91
CA VAL A 613 18.51 -20.14 -11.14
C VAL A 613 18.17 -20.17 -9.66
N LYS A 614 18.65 -21.18 -8.93
CA LYS A 614 18.42 -21.34 -7.49
C LYS A 614 19.74 -21.53 -6.76
N PHE A 615 19.89 -20.86 -5.63
CA PHE A 615 21.00 -21.06 -4.71
C PHE A 615 20.65 -20.56 -3.30
N HIS A 616 21.30 -21.15 -2.29
CA HIS A 616 21.22 -20.72 -0.89
C HIS A 616 22.52 -20.02 -0.49
N ILE A 617 22.41 -18.87 0.17
CA ILE A 617 23.57 -18.06 0.56
C ILE A 617 23.32 -17.30 1.86
N SER A 618 24.40 -17.03 2.61
CA SER A 618 24.35 -16.09 3.73
C SER A 618 23.97 -14.69 3.25
N THR A 619 23.07 -14.02 3.96
CA THR A 619 22.63 -12.66 3.63
C THR A 619 23.75 -11.63 3.76
N SER A 620 24.81 -11.91 4.51
CA SER A 620 25.98 -11.02 4.62
C SER A 620 27.00 -11.20 3.49
N THR A 621 26.73 -12.04 2.51
CA THR A 621 27.65 -12.34 1.40
C THR A 621 27.05 -11.86 0.08
N ALA A 622 27.84 -11.14 -0.70
CA ALA A 622 27.46 -10.79 -2.07
C ALA A 622 27.82 -11.93 -3.02
N THR A 623 27.02 -12.12 -4.08
CA THR A 623 27.24 -13.13 -5.12
C THR A 623 26.79 -12.61 -6.48
N SER A 624 27.30 -13.22 -7.54
CA SER A 624 26.95 -12.93 -8.93
C SER A 624 26.66 -14.20 -9.71
N VAL A 625 25.63 -14.16 -10.54
CA VAL A 625 25.26 -15.20 -11.48
C VAL A 625 25.43 -14.66 -12.89
N ALA A 626 26.19 -15.37 -13.72
CA ALA A 626 26.39 -15.04 -15.14
C ALA A 626 25.80 -16.13 -16.03
N LEU A 627 25.01 -15.71 -17.03
CA LEU A 627 24.51 -16.52 -18.13
C LEU A 627 25.49 -16.35 -19.30
N ASN A 628 26.21 -17.43 -19.64
CA ASN A 628 27.28 -17.44 -20.64
C ASN A 628 26.85 -18.01 -21.99
#